data_AF-A0A6A6MVS8-F1
#
_entry.id   AF-A0A6A6MVS8-F1
#
_cell.length_a   1.000
_cell.length_b   1.000
_cell.length_c   1.000
_cell.angle_alpha   90.00
_cell.angle_beta   90.00
_cell.angle_gamma   90.00
#
_symmetry.space_group_name_H-M   'P 1'
#
loop_
_entity.id
_entity.type
_entity.pdbx_description
1 polymer ?
#
loop_
_entity_poly.entity_id
_entity_poly.type
_entity_poly.pdbx_seq_one_letter_code
_entity_poly.pdbx_strand_id
1 'polypeptide(L)'
;MAALIWKGLKNRRWLSLDQNIYIPYYAAHIIGSYTMNMEEFAESAVHAGVIPPLVELLRGRLTWVEQRVAVRALGHLATYASTFPSVASHGEILELSIQLAMSSLEIVYSHFYQYVDRRLSYHCDLLTRGMGGVEMESRKAEEWASQLQCWSLQLINCFAFKPEFIPTICKPEFLVKLPGMWGGLVNENSPAGIGLLRTICHHKLGRGPVASCPGIIEALCNIASSSDDWQYMAIDCLLWLLQDPNTCHKVIDKAVPALIDLAEIKALGDQKKLGDSIVNVLQDCIQSQGTGRNSVSNHTKELIGELLNSKQRMKWEKNMPKEDLHIKQAAALVVKLEGNSLFSSGNISGAASKYSEALSLCPMRSKKERVVLYSNRAQCHLLLQQPSAAISDATHALCLHNPLNRHAKSLWRRAQAYDMLGLAKESLLDAILFINECSQSNDPDLCLRHNKVPDYAERLVKKQMRAAWLFREAGIKHGGVHYEGDAGDVYGQDSDDSEWETASESDMGNDGRDEMGDDDDDSEWKNEDESKDKCDKA
;
A
#
# COMPACT_ATOMS: atom_id res chain seq x y z
N MET A 1 7.68 28.17 24.95
CA MET A 1 7.98 26.72 24.79
C MET A 1 9.47 26.43 24.60
N ALA A 2 10.16 27.07 23.65
CA ALA A 2 11.61 26.87 23.43
C ALA A 2 12.47 26.92 24.72
N ALA A 3 12.26 27.93 25.57
CA ALA A 3 12.97 28.07 26.84
C ALA A 3 12.74 26.90 27.82
N LEU A 4 11.54 26.31 27.83
CA LEU A 4 11.21 25.17 28.69
C LEU A 4 11.92 23.91 28.22
N ILE A 5 11.98 23.68 26.91
CA ILE A 5 12.75 22.57 26.33
C ILE A 5 14.23 22.73 26.69
N TRP A 6 14.80 23.92 26.50
CA TRP A 6 16.18 24.20 26.89
C TRP A 6 16.45 23.98 28.37
N LYS A 7 15.53 24.39 29.24
CA LYS A 7 15.64 24.18 30.69
C LYS A 7 15.67 22.69 31.03
N GLY A 8 14.80 21.89 30.41
CA GLY A 8 14.79 20.44 30.57
C GLY A 8 16.09 19.78 30.08
N LEU A 9 16.60 20.21 28.93
CA LEU A 9 17.85 19.70 28.36
C LEU A 9 19.09 20.04 29.19
N LYS A 10 19.16 21.26 29.75
CA LYS A 10 20.36 21.77 30.43
C LYS A 10 20.38 21.52 31.93
N ASN A 11 19.22 21.33 32.56
CA ASN A 11 19.12 21.22 34.02
C ASN A 11 18.44 19.91 34.44
N ARG A 12 19.25 18.86 34.59
CA ARG A 12 18.78 17.53 35.04
C ARG A 12 18.11 17.57 36.41
N ARG A 13 18.62 18.39 37.35
CA ARG A 13 18.02 18.53 38.68
C ARG A 13 16.61 19.13 38.60
N TRP A 14 16.42 20.13 37.75
CA TRP A 14 15.10 20.70 37.52
C TRP A 14 14.16 19.68 36.85
N LEU A 15 14.66 18.96 35.85
CA LEU A 15 13.87 17.97 35.12
C LEU A 15 13.37 16.82 36.03
N SER A 16 14.18 16.41 37.01
CA SER A 16 13.83 15.33 37.95
C SER A 16 12.91 15.76 39.10
N LEU A 17 12.54 17.05 39.20
CA LEU A 17 11.64 17.54 40.24
C LEU A 17 10.18 17.42 39.80
N ASP A 18 9.33 16.87 40.67
CA ASP A 18 7.88 16.76 40.50
C ASP A 18 7.50 16.21 39.11
N GLN A 19 6.63 16.93 38.38
CA GLN A 19 6.18 16.58 37.04
C GLN A 19 6.98 17.30 35.94
N ASN A 20 8.17 17.85 36.24
CA ASN A 20 8.94 18.59 35.24
C ASN A 20 9.44 17.69 34.10
N ILE A 21 9.55 16.38 34.33
CA ILE A 21 9.93 15.39 33.31
C ILE A 21 9.02 15.42 32.07
N TYR A 22 7.75 15.79 32.23
CA TYR A 22 6.79 15.90 31.14
C TYR A 22 6.90 17.19 30.32
N ILE A 23 7.54 18.23 30.87
CA ILE A 23 7.51 19.58 30.29
C ILE A 23 8.16 19.64 28.90
N PRO A 24 9.35 19.04 28.64
CA PRO A 24 9.94 19.05 27.30
C PRO A 24 9.02 18.42 26.24
N TYR A 25 8.39 17.29 26.58
CA TYR A 25 7.42 16.62 25.71
C TYR A 25 6.24 17.54 25.39
N TYR A 26 5.55 18.06 26.41
CA TYR A 26 4.38 18.92 26.18
C TYR A 26 4.75 20.22 25.47
N ALA A 27 5.90 20.82 25.78
CA ALA A 27 6.36 22.03 25.10
C ALA A 27 6.58 21.81 23.60
N ALA A 28 7.23 20.70 23.21
CA ALA A 28 7.42 20.33 21.81
C ALA A 28 6.09 19.95 21.14
N HIS A 29 5.23 19.20 21.82
CA HIS A 29 3.92 18.82 21.33
C HIS A 29 3.03 20.04 21.06
N ILE A 30 3.04 21.04 21.96
CA ILE A 30 2.29 22.30 21.80
C ILE A 30 2.84 23.09 20.61
N ILE A 31 4.16 23.17 20.43
CA ILE A 31 4.74 23.83 19.25
C ILE A 31 4.19 23.16 17.98
N GLY A 32 4.28 21.83 17.88
CA GLY A 32 3.78 21.12 16.71
C GLY A 32 2.29 21.38 16.46
N SER A 33 1.45 21.30 17.49
CA SER A 33 0.01 21.56 17.34
C SER A 33 -0.29 23.02 16.98
N TYR A 34 0.46 23.98 17.51
CA TYR A 34 0.31 25.41 17.21
C TYR A 34 0.66 25.74 15.75
N THR A 35 1.64 25.05 15.18
CA THR A 35 2.15 25.32 13.83
C THR A 35 1.53 24.42 12.75
N MET A 36 0.51 23.61 13.06
CA MET A 36 0.03 22.56 12.15
C MET A 36 -0.76 23.08 10.95
N ASN A 37 -1.58 24.13 11.15
CA ASN A 37 -2.61 24.52 10.19
C ASN A 37 -2.47 25.97 9.65
N MET A 38 -1.64 26.81 10.28
CA MET A 38 -1.52 28.24 9.95
C MET A 38 -0.05 28.62 9.73
N GLU A 39 0.27 29.12 8.53
CA GLU A 39 1.63 29.52 8.15
C GLU A 39 2.16 30.66 9.04
N GLU A 40 1.34 31.66 9.36
CA GLU A 40 1.71 32.79 10.24
C GLU A 40 2.16 32.33 11.65
N PHE A 41 1.56 31.26 12.16
CA PHE A 41 1.92 30.68 13.46
C PHE A 41 3.23 29.90 13.37
N ALA A 42 3.47 29.20 12.26
CA ALA A 42 4.76 28.58 11.98
C ALA A 42 5.87 29.65 11.90
N GLU A 43 5.66 30.74 11.17
CA GLU A 43 6.60 31.86 11.10
C GLU A 43 6.89 32.45 12.47
N SER A 44 5.84 32.75 13.24
CA SER A 44 5.98 33.29 14.60
C SER A 44 6.79 32.35 15.50
N ALA A 45 6.56 31.04 15.40
CA ALA A 45 7.31 30.04 16.15
C ALA A 45 8.79 29.99 15.73
N VAL A 46 9.09 30.05 14.43
CA VAL A 46 10.48 30.12 13.92
C VAL A 46 11.18 31.37 14.44
N HIS A 47 10.55 32.55 14.36
CA HIS A 47 11.10 33.80 14.90
C HIS A 47 11.35 33.73 16.42
N ALA A 48 10.53 32.98 17.15
CA ALA A 48 10.71 32.72 18.58
C ALA A 48 11.83 31.70 18.91
N GLY A 49 12.56 31.20 17.90
CA GLY A 49 13.74 30.35 18.09
C GLY A 49 13.42 28.91 18.53
N VAL A 50 12.31 28.34 18.06
CA VAL A 50 11.92 26.96 18.44
C VAL A 50 12.76 25.87 17.78
N ILE A 51 13.40 26.13 16.63
CA ILE A 51 14.10 25.09 15.86
C ILE A 51 15.28 24.49 16.64
N PRO A 52 16.26 25.26 17.17
CA PRO A 52 17.42 24.66 17.85
C PRO A 52 17.08 23.71 19.02
N PRO A 53 16.18 24.04 19.97
CA PRO A 53 15.82 23.09 21.02
C PRO A 53 15.06 21.87 20.49
N LEU A 54 14.28 21.98 19.41
CA LEU A 54 13.64 20.82 18.77
C LEU A 54 14.67 19.90 18.13
N VAL A 55 15.73 20.44 17.52
CA VAL A 55 16.83 19.64 16.96
C VAL A 55 17.57 18.87 18.06
N GLU A 56 17.80 19.47 19.24
CA GLU A 56 18.38 18.73 20.37
C GLU A 56 17.50 17.56 20.83
N LEU A 57 16.18 17.74 20.84
CA LEU A 57 15.25 16.64 21.13
C LEU A 57 15.31 15.58 20.04
N LEU A 58 15.35 15.96 18.76
CA LEU A 58 15.48 15.06 17.61
C LEU A 58 16.75 14.19 17.68
N ARG A 59 17.87 14.75 18.17
CA ARG A 59 19.12 14.01 18.44
C ARG A 59 19.00 12.96 19.55
N GLY A 60 17.86 12.86 20.24
CA GLY A 60 17.67 11.90 21.32
C GLY A 60 18.38 12.32 22.61
N ARG A 61 18.54 13.62 22.87
CA ARG A 61 19.12 14.12 24.14
C ARG A 61 18.29 13.76 25.37
N LEU A 62 16.99 13.48 25.18
CA LEU A 62 16.08 12.93 26.18
C LEU A 62 15.71 11.50 25.78
N THR A 63 14.46 11.23 25.41
CA THR A 63 14.03 9.89 25.01
C THR A 63 13.31 9.89 23.66
N TRP A 64 12.97 8.70 23.19
CA TRP A 64 12.22 8.49 21.94
C TRP A 64 10.84 9.18 21.96
N VAL A 65 10.26 9.37 23.15
CA VAL A 65 8.99 10.07 23.34
C VAL A 65 9.12 11.55 22.96
N GLU A 66 10.22 12.20 23.33
CA GLU A 66 10.50 13.58 22.90
C GLU A 66 10.97 13.66 21.45
N GLN A 67 11.73 12.69 20.95
CA GLN A 67 12.08 12.62 19.52
C GLN A 67 10.82 12.60 18.64
N ARG A 68 9.80 11.83 19.05
CA ARG A 68 8.52 11.73 18.35
C ARG A 68 7.80 13.08 18.22
N VAL A 69 7.71 13.85 19.29
CA VAL A 69 7.05 15.17 19.20
C VAL A 69 7.92 16.24 18.55
N ALA A 70 9.25 16.10 18.66
CA ALA A 70 10.19 17.00 17.99
C ALA A 70 10.14 16.85 16.46
N VAL A 71 10.17 15.61 15.96
CA VAL A 71 10.09 15.35 14.51
C VAL A 71 8.76 15.81 13.93
N ARG A 72 7.64 15.65 14.66
CA ARG A 72 6.33 16.18 14.28
C ARG A 72 6.34 17.70 14.16
N ALA A 73 6.86 18.40 15.19
CA ALA A 73 6.90 19.85 15.19
C ALA A 73 7.78 20.39 14.07
N LEU A 74 8.96 19.81 13.85
CA LEU A 74 9.84 20.15 12.72
C LEU A 74 9.18 19.86 11.37
N GLY A 75 8.43 18.74 11.25
CA GLY A 75 7.63 18.39 10.09
C GLY A 75 6.63 19.49 9.73
N HIS A 76 5.82 19.94 10.68
CA HIS A 76 4.86 21.03 10.44
C HIS A 76 5.54 22.35 10.05
N LEU A 77 6.67 22.69 10.68
CA LEU A 77 7.47 23.85 10.29
C LEU A 77 8.09 23.71 8.90
N ALA A 78 8.37 22.50 8.43
CA ALA A 78 8.94 22.25 7.11
C ALA A 78 7.90 22.23 5.98
N THR A 79 6.61 22.09 6.30
CA THR A 79 5.53 22.02 5.30
C THR A 79 5.33 23.35 4.56
N TYR A 80 5.57 24.49 5.23
CA TYR A 80 5.34 25.81 4.64
C TYR A 80 6.56 26.34 3.89
N ALA A 81 6.30 27.01 2.77
CA ALA A 81 7.35 27.56 1.93
C ALA A 81 8.13 28.68 2.64
N SER A 82 7.46 29.47 3.49
CA SER A 82 8.11 30.58 4.22
C SER A 82 9.05 30.10 5.33
N THR A 83 8.73 29.00 6.00
CA THR A 83 9.52 28.49 7.15
C THR A 83 10.49 27.37 6.79
N PHE A 84 10.29 26.67 5.67
CA PHE A 84 11.18 25.60 5.21
C PHE A 84 12.67 26.01 5.15
N PRO A 85 13.07 27.19 4.62
CA PRO A 85 14.48 27.59 4.58
C PRO A 85 15.13 27.64 5.98
N SER A 86 14.38 28.04 7.00
CA SER A 86 14.86 28.09 8.38
C SER A 86 15.09 26.68 8.95
N VAL A 87 14.21 25.73 8.61
CA VAL A 87 14.41 24.31 8.96
C VAL A 87 15.62 23.76 8.19
N ALA A 88 15.66 23.93 6.87
CA ALA A 88 16.71 23.40 6.00
C ALA A 88 18.11 23.97 6.30
N SER A 89 18.21 25.21 6.79
CA SER A 89 19.49 25.81 7.22
C SER A 89 20.19 25.04 8.34
N HIS A 90 19.45 24.24 9.12
CA HIS A 90 20.01 23.32 10.11
C HIS A 90 20.35 22.00 9.40
N GLY A 91 21.55 21.96 8.78
CA GLY A 91 21.94 20.92 7.83
C GLY A 91 21.89 19.47 8.31
N GLU A 92 21.80 19.23 9.62
CA GLU A 92 21.69 17.88 10.20
C GLU A 92 20.25 17.34 10.29
N ILE A 93 19.21 18.19 10.14
CA ILE A 93 17.81 17.78 10.33
C ILE A 93 17.45 16.63 9.38
N LEU A 94 17.84 16.73 8.11
CA LEU A 94 17.56 15.71 7.12
C LEU A 94 18.22 14.37 7.50
N GLU A 95 19.51 14.40 7.84
CA GLU A 95 20.27 13.21 8.21
C GLU A 95 19.71 12.54 9.48
N LEU A 96 19.38 13.34 10.50
CA LEU A 96 18.74 12.85 11.73
C LEU A 96 17.37 12.24 11.46
N SER A 97 16.59 12.84 10.56
CA SER A 97 15.27 12.33 10.19
C SER A 97 15.37 11.00 9.44
N ILE A 98 16.33 10.85 8.53
CA ILE A 98 16.64 9.59 7.84
C ILE A 98 17.04 8.51 8.84
N GLN A 99 17.96 8.82 9.76
CA GLN A 99 18.39 7.89 10.81
C GLN A 99 17.21 7.48 11.70
N LEU A 100 16.37 8.42 12.09
CA LEU A 100 15.19 8.15 12.92
C LEU A 100 14.15 7.30 12.19
N ALA A 101 13.87 7.56 10.91
CA ALA A 101 12.98 6.72 10.09
C ALA A 101 13.49 5.27 9.99
N MET A 102 14.82 5.07 9.91
CA MET A 102 15.46 3.76 9.81
C MET A 102 15.54 3.00 11.14
N SER A 103 15.52 3.69 12.28
CA SER A 103 15.81 3.10 13.61
C SER A 103 14.68 3.24 14.62
N SER A 104 13.63 4.02 14.34
CA SER A 104 12.53 4.30 15.29
C SER A 104 11.93 3.04 15.89
N LEU A 105 11.65 2.02 15.08
CA LEU A 105 11.06 0.76 15.55
C LEU A 105 12.01 0.03 16.49
N GLU A 106 13.30 -0.04 16.14
CA GLU A 106 14.33 -0.64 16.99
C GLU A 106 14.52 0.12 18.31
N ILE A 107 14.49 1.46 18.26
CA ILE A 107 14.61 2.33 19.44
C ILE A 107 13.44 2.08 20.39
N VAL A 108 12.18 2.14 19.90
CA VAL A 108 11.02 1.92 20.77
C VAL A 108 10.98 0.49 21.29
N TYR A 109 11.37 -0.48 20.47
CA TYR A 109 11.42 -1.87 20.88
C TYR A 109 12.38 -2.08 22.06
N SER A 110 13.66 -1.73 21.86
CA SER A 110 14.72 -1.96 22.85
C SER A 110 14.58 -1.09 24.10
N HIS A 111 14.10 0.15 23.97
CA HIS A 111 14.04 1.09 25.09
C HIS A 111 12.72 1.03 25.88
N PHE A 112 11.66 0.44 25.35
CA PHE A 112 10.35 0.42 26.00
C PHE A 112 9.61 -0.92 25.87
N TYR A 113 9.55 -1.49 24.66
CA TYR A 113 8.70 -2.67 24.42
C TYR A 113 9.27 -3.94 25.07
N GLN A 114 10.57 -4.18 24.91
CA GLN A 114 11.26 -5.43 25.27
C GLN A 114 11.27 -5.69 26.78
N TYR A 115 11.47 -4.65 27.59
CA TYR A 115 11.64 -4.77 29.05
C TYR A 115 10.45 -4.15 29.78
N VAL A 116 9.39 -4.94 29.93
CA VAL A 116 8.14 -4.49 30.56
C VAL A 116 8.41 -3.91 31.96
N ASP A 117 9.25 -4.58 32.75
CA ASP A 117 9.58 -4.20 34.13
C ASP A 117 10.48 -2.95 34.24
N ARG A 118 11.04 -2.48 33.12
CA ARG A 118 11.95 -1.31 33.07
C ARG A 118 11.34 -0.09 32.39
N ARG A 119 10.05 -0.14 32.08
CA ARG A 119 9.34 0.99 31.46
C ARG A 119 9.35 2.19 32.40
N LEU A 120 9.73 3.35 31.88
CA LEU A 120 9.72 4.58 32.64
C LEU A 120 8.26 4.99 32.90
N SER A 121 7.92 5.28 34.16
CA SER A 121 6.54 5.60 34.56
C SER A 121 5.95 6.75 33.74
N TYR A 122 6.73 7.80 33.48
CA TYR A 122 6.25 8.94 32.69
C TYR A 122 6.00 8.59 31.21
N HIS A 123 6.67 7.58 30.66
CA HIS A 123 6.34 7.06 29.33
C HIS A 123 4.98 6.37 29.36
N CYS A 124 4.77 5.47 30.33
CA CYS A 124 3.48 4.78 30.51
C CYS A 124 2.33 5.78 30.73
N ASP A 125 2.53 6.80 31.56
CA ASP A 125 1.55 7.85 31.84
C ASP A 125 1.22 8.66 30.58
N LEU A 126 2.23 9.02 29.77
CA LEU A 126 2.02 9.71 28.49
C LEU A 126 1.28 8.86 27.45
N LEU A 127 1.60 7.57 27.37
CA LEU A 127 1.01 6.62 26.43
C LEU A 127 -0.46 6.29 26.76
N THR A 128 -0.74 6.08 28.04
CA THR A 128 -2.03 5.53 28.52
C THR A 128 -2.93 6.57 29.19
N ARG A 129 -2.44 7.79 29.43
CA ARG A 129 -3.11 8.82 30.23
C ARG A 129 -3.47 8.34 31.65
N GLY A 130 -2.65 7.46 32.21
CA GLY A 130 -2.79 6.94 33.57
C GLY A 130 -3.84 5.83 33.75
N MET A 131 -4.42 5.29 32.68
CA MET A 131 -5.41 4.20 32.73
C MET A 131 -4.80 2.81 32.43
N GLY A 132 -3.49 2.65 32.66
CA GLY A 132 -2.67 1.63 32.01
C GLY A 132 -2.67 0.22 32.62
N GLY A 133 -2.25 -0.72 31.78
CA GLY A 133 -1.83 -2.10 32.06
C GLY A 133 -0.88 -2.55 30.92
N VAL A 134 -0.08 -3.60 31.15
CA VAL A 134 1.05 -3.98 30.27
C VAL A 134 0.65 -4.11 28.79
N GLU A 135 -0.51 -4.70 28.51
CA GLU A 135 -1.01 -4.89 27.14
C GLU A 135 -1.35 -3.55 26.46
N MET A 136 -2.03 -2.65 27.17
CA MET A 136 -2.37 -1.32 26.65
C MET A 136 -1.12 -0.49 26.37
N GLU A 137 -0.14 -0.56 27.28
CA GLU A 137 1.15 0.10 27.11
C GLU A 137 1.91 -0.44 25.89
N SER A 138 1.96 -1.77 25.71
CA SER A 138 2.60 -2.40 24.55
C SER A 138 1.94 -1.98 23.24
N ARG A 139 0.59 -2.00 23.18
CA ARG A 139 -0.17 -1.55 22.02
C ARG A 139 0.08 -0.08 21.70
N LYS A 140 0.10 0.79 22.72
CA LYS A 140 0.39 2.22 22.53
C LYS A 140 1.83 2.48 22.12
N ALA A 141 2.78 1.66 22.55
CA ALA A 141 4.16 1.75 22.11
C ALA A 141 4.33 1.37 20.64
N GLU A 142 3.68 0.31 20.17
CA GLU A 142 3.59 -0.02 18.74
C GLU A 142 3.00 1.15 17.94
N GLU A 143 1.91 1.73 18.47
CA GLU A 143 1.25 2.87 17.84
C GLU A 143 2.19 4.08 17.68
N TRP A 144 2.90 4.44 18.76
CA TRP A 144 3.80 5.59 18.74
C TRP A 144 5.09 5.32 17.98
N ALA A 145 5.56 4.08 17.89
CA ALA A 145 6.69 3.71 17.04
C ALA A 145 6.35 3.90 15.56
N SER A 146 5.14 3.48 15.16
CA SER A 146 4.61 3.72 13.82
C SER A 146 4.52 5.22 13.52
N GLN A 147 3.93 6.02 14.43
CA GLN A 147 3.85 7.48 14.29
C GLN A 147 5.24 8.13 14.18
N LEU A 148 6.21 7.67 14.97
CA LEU A 148 7.58 8.18 14.93
C LEU A 148 8.23 7.93 13.57
N GLN A 149 8.06 6.74 12.99
CA GLN A 149 8.54 6.44 11.63
C GLN A 149 7.83 7.31 10.59
N CYS A 150 6.49 7.37 10.64
CA CYS A 150 5.67 8.12 9.69
C CYS A 150 6.00 9.63 9.69
N TRP A 151 6.13 10.24 10.86
CA TRP A 151 6.44 11.66 10.96
C TRP A 151 7.89 11.97 10.55
N SER A 152 8.81 11.04 10.75
CA SER A 152 10.17 11.14 10.19
C SER A 152 10.13 11.13 8.66
N LEU A 153 9.37 10.20 8.06
CA LEU A 153 9.18 10.14 6.61
C LEU A 153 8.50 11.39 6.06
N GLN A 154 7.50 11.93 6.76
CA GLN A 154 6.85 13.17 6.36
C GLN A 154 7.82 14.36 6.34
N LEU A 155 8.67 14.49 7.36
CA LEU A 155 9.70 15.53 7.39
C LEU A 155 10.69 15.34 6.24
N ILE A 156 11.16 14.12 5.97
CA ILE A 156 12.04 13.82 4.82
C ILE A 156 11.33 14.18 3.50
N ASN A 157 10.03 13.92 3.39
CA ASN A 157 9.24 14.24 2.21
C ASN A 157 9.20 15.75 1.93
N CYS A 158 9.14 16.60 2.98
CA CYS A 158 9.28 18.05 2.83
C CYS A 158 10.60 18.44 2.14
N PHE A 159 11.71 17.76 2.48
CA PHE A 159 13.00 17.95 1.80
C PHE A 159 13.00 17.36 0.39
N ALA A 160 12.36 16.21 0.16
CA ALA A 160 12.32 15.53 -1.13
C ALA A 160 11.65 16.36 -2.24
N PHE A 161 10.77 17.31 -1.90
CA PHE A 161 10.23 18.27 -2.86
C PHE A 161 11.27 19.25 -3.44
N LYS A 162 12.48 19.31 -2.87
CA LYS A 162 13.56 20.17 -3.37
C LYS A 162 14.67 19.33 -3.99
N PRO A 163 14.99 19.52 -5.29
CA PRO A 163 15.95 18.69 -6.02
C PRO A 163 17.34 18.59 -5.37
N GLU A 164 17.79 19.62 -4.66
CA GLU A 164 19.10 19.67 -4.01
C GLU A 164 19.28 18.63 -2.88
N PHE A 165 18.19 18.16 -2.26
CA PHE A 165 18.26 17.14 -1.20
C PHE A 165 18.10 15.71 -1.72
N ILE A 166 17.66 15.53 -2.96
CA ILE A 166 17.44 14.21 -3.57
C ILE A 166 18.69 13.31 -3.50
N PRO A 167 19.92 13.77 -3.79
CA PRO A 167 21.11 12.93 -3.67
C PRO A 167 21.35 12.38 -2.26
N THR A 168 21.09 13.19 -1.23
CA THR A 168 21.22 12.77 0.18
C THR A 168 20.15 11.74 0.56
N ILE A 169 18.92 11.94 0.09
CA ILE A 169 17.79 11.04 0.33
C ILE A 169 17.97 9.72 -0.43
N CYS A 170 18.56 9.74 -1.63
CA CYS A 170 18.76 8.56 -2.47
C CYS A 170 19.97 7.71 -2.09
N LYS A 171 20.55 7.89 -0.90
CA LYS A 171 21.60 7.02 -0.40
C LYS A 171 21.09 5.57 -0.32
N PRO A 172 21.83 4.57 -0.84
CA PRO A 172 21.35 3.20 -0.95
C PRO A 172 20.85 2.60 0.36
N GLU A 173 21.50 2.92 1.49
CA GLU A 173 21.20 2.35 2.81
C GLU A 173 19.79 2.72 3.31
N PHE A 174 19.30 3.89 2.90
CA PHE A 174 17.96 4.36 3.21
C PHE A 174 16.95 3.96 2.14
N LEU A 175 17.30 4.17 0.86
CA LEU A 175 16.41 4.00 -0.27
C LEU A 175 15.82 2.58 -0.35
N VAL A 176 16.64 1.55 -0.13
CA VAL A 176 16.19 0.14 -0.19
C VAL A 176 15.22 -0.24 0.93
N LYS A 177 15.18 0.52 2.03
CA LYS A 177 14.29 0.25 3.16
C LYS A 177 12.92 0.89 3.01
N LEU A 178 12.76 1.88 2.13
CA LEU A 178 11.51 2.63 1.98
C LEU A 178 10.28 1.75 1.71
N PRO A 179 10.33 0.74 0.82
CA PRO A 179 9.16 -0.13 0.61
C PRO A 179 8.74 -0.91 1.87
N GLY A 180 9.66 -1.08 2.83
CA GLY A 180 9.40 -1.75 4.09
C GLY A 180 8.65 -0.90 5.13
N MET A 181 8.65 0.44 4.99
CA MET A 181 8.15 1.36 6.01
C MET A 181 6.65 1.68 5.81
N TRP A 182 5.83 1.17 6.73
CA TRP A 182 4.37 1.30 6.69
C TRP A 182 3.88 2.69 7.10
N GLY A 183 2.75 3.10 6.52
CA GLY A 183 2.03 4.31 6.93
C GLY A 183 0.68 4.05 7.58
N GLY A 184 -0.02 3.00 7.11
CA GLY A 184 -1.46 2.83 7.35
C GLY A 184 -1.89 2.12 8.64
N LEU A 185 -0.99 1.51 9.43
CA LEU A 185 -1.41 0.72 10.62
C LEU A 185 -2.10 1.57 11.71
N VAL A 186 -1.87 2.88 11.72
CA VAL A 186 -2.34 3.82 12.77
C VAL A 186 -2.67 5.19 12.18
N ASN A 187 -1.92 5.62 11.18
CA ASN A 187 -2.14 6.87 10.48
C ASN A 187 -2.63 6.55 9.08
N GLU A 188 -3.92 6.23 8.97
CA GLU A 188 -4.58 5.79 7.73
C GLU A 188 -4.29 6.71 6.53
N ASN A 189 -4.01 7.99 6.76
CA ASN A 189 -3.71 8.98 5.73
C ASN A 189 -2.22 9.10 5.36
N SER A 190 -1.31 8.37 6.01
CA SER A 190 0.12 8.46 5.71
C SER A 190 0.49 7.51 4.58
N PRO A 191 1.03 8.02 3.46
CA PRO A 191 1.56 7.16 2.40
C PRO A 191 2.96 6.61 2.74
N ALA A 192 3.51 6.93 3.92
CA ALA A 192 4.82 6.53 4.42
C ALA A 192 5.92 6.35 3.35
N GLY A 193 6.52 5.16 3.27
CA GLY A 193 7.67 4.90 2.41
C GLY A 193 7.35 4.99 0.93
N ILE A 194 6.17 4.50 0.52
CA ILE A 194 5.73 4.57 -0.88
C ILE A 194 5.44 6.01 -1.31
N GLY A 195 4.91 6.83 -0.40
CA GLY A 195 4.70 8.26 -0.62
C GLY A 195 6.00 9.01 -0.86
N LEU A 196 7.02 8.73 -0.05
CA LEU A 196 8.34 9.31 -0.25
C LEU A 196 8.98 8.82 -1.55
N LEU A 197 8.88 7.52 -1.88
CA LEU A 197 9.33 6.98 -3.17
C LEU A 197 8.66 7.67 -4.35
N ARG A 198 7.37 7.96 -4.27
CA ARG A 198 6.64 8.72 -5.29
C ARG A 198 7.24 10.11 -5.46
N THR A 199 7.46 10.86 -4.38
CA THR A 199 8.11 12.18 -4.47
C THR A 199 9.51 12.09 -5.08
N ILE A 200 10.30 11.07 -4.73
CA ILE A 200 11.63 10.83 -5.31
C ILE A 200 11.53 10.56 -6.82
N CYS A 201 10.65 9.66 -7.25
CA CYS A 201 10.44 9.29 -8.65
C CYS A 201 9.89 10.43 -9.51
N HIS A 202 9.15 11.36 -8.90
CA HIS A 202 8.68 12.57 -9.58
C HIS A 202 9.87 13.39 -10.11
N HIS A 203 10.99 13.44 -9.37
CA HIS A 203 12.21 14.13 -9.77
C HIS A 203 13.13 13.24 -10.65
N LYS A 204 13.60 13.80 -11.78
CA LYS A 204 14.55 13.11 -12.67
C LYS A 204 15.82 12.62 -11.97
N LEU A 205 16.31 13.37 -10.97
CA LEU A 205 17.48 12.99 -10.17
C LEU A 205 17.23 11.73 -9.30
N GLY A 206 15.98 11.48 -8.90
CA GLY A 206 15.61 10.34 -8.05
C GLY A 206 15.33 9.06 -8.83
N ARG A 207 14.87 9.16 -10.09
CA ARG A 207 14.54 8.00 -10.94
C ARG A 207 15.72 7.06 -11.15
N GLY A 208 16.90 7.61 -11.44
CA GLY A 208 18.12 6.83 -11.68
C GLY A 208 18.51 5.92 -10.51
N PRO A 209 18.65 6.46 -9.28
CA PRO A 209 18.87 5.67 -8.06
C PRO A 209 17.80 4.60 -7.84
N VAL A 210 16.51 4.95 -7.92
CA VAL A 210 15.40 4.00 -7.72
C VAL A 210 15.44 2.85 -8.73
N ALA A 211 15.61 3.16 -10.02
CA ALA A 211 15.70 2.17 -11.09
C ALA A 211 16.92 1.26 -10.99
N SER A 212 17.94 1.66 -10.22
CA SER A 212 19.16 0.87 -10.02
C SER A 212 19.04 -0.10 -8.84
N CYS A 213 17.89 -0.12 -8.14
CA CYS A 213 17.61 -1.01 -7.01
C CYS A 213 16.52 -2.03 -7.37
N PRO A 214 16.86 -3.26 -7.81
CA PRO A 214 15.89 -4.24 -8.30
C PRO A 214 14.83 -4.66 -7.26
N GLY A 215 15.17 -4.64 -5.98
CA GLY A 215 14.24 -4.95 -4.88
C GLY A 215 13.18 -3.86 -4.66
N ILE A 216 13.49 -2.60 -4.99
CA ILE A 216 12.49 -1.52 -4.96
C ILE A 216 11.49 -1.71 -6.09
N ILE A 217 11.96 -2.04 -7.29
CA ILE A 217 11.08 -2.28 -8.44
C ILE A 217 10.14 -3.46 -8.17
N GLU A 218 10.66 -4.52 -7.56
CA GLU A 218 9.86 -5.67 -7.15
C GLU A 218 8.81 -5.30 -6.10
N ALA A 219 9.19 -4.55 -5.07
CA ALA A 219 8.24 -4.08 -4.07
C ALA A 219 7.18 -3.14 -4.67
N LEU A 220 7.56 -2.26 -5.61
CA LEU A 220 6.61 -1.41 -6.34
C LEU A 220 5.62 -2.24 -7.15
N CYS A 221 6.07 -3.33 -7.79
CA CYS A 221 5.18 -4.24 -8.53
C CYS A 221 4.20 -4.94 -7.57
N ASN A 222 4.70 -5.46 -6.43
CA ASN A 222 3.86 -6.12 -5.44
C ASN A 222 2.79 -5.18 -4.86
N ILE A 223 3.18 -3.95 -4.49
CA ILE A 223 2.25 -2.92 -4.00
C ILE A 223 1.25 -2.50 -5.09
N ALA A 224 1.69 -2.38 -6.34
CA ALA A 224 0.80 -2.06 -7.45
C ALA A 224 -0.26 -3.15 -7.70
N SER A 225 0.04 -4.41 -7.36
CA SER A 225 -0.87 -5.56 -7.49
C SER A 225 -1.62 -5.91 -6.20
N SER A 226 -1.36 -5.23 -5.08
CA SER A 226 -2.03 -5.50 -3.79
C SER A 226 -3.26 -4.62 -3.60
N SER A 227 -4.05 -4.91 -2.56
CA SER A 227 -5.16 -4.04 -2.15
C SER A 227 -4.72 -2.93 -1.18
N ASP A 228 -3.56 -2.34 -1.43
CA ASP A 228 -3.07 -1.22 -0.62
C ASP A 228 -3.78 0.07 -1.05
N ASP A 229 -4.18 0.92 -0.10
CA ASP A 229 -4.82 2.20 -0.40
C ASP A 229 -3.90 3.12 -1.25
N TRP A 230 -2.59 2.89 -1.18
CA TRP A 230 -1.56 3.60 -1.93
C TRP A 230 -1.13 2.89 -3.21
N GLN A 231 -1.88 1.90 -3.69
CA GLN A 231 -1.65 1.18 -4.95
C GLN A 231 -1.32 2.12 -6.11
N TYR A 232 -2.08 3.21 -6.27
CA TYR A 232 -1.88 4.20 -7.34
C TYR A 232 -0.50 4.88 -7.28
N MET A 233 0.08 5.06 -6.08
CA MET A 233 1.38 5.68 -5.91
C MET A 233 2.50 4.79 -6.43
N ALA A 234 2.37 3.47 -6.26
CA ALA A 234 3.29 2.50 -6.83
C ALA A 234 3.19 2.45 -8.37
N ILE A 235 1.96 2.49 -8.90
CA ILE A 235 1.71 2.60 -10.35
C ILE A 235 2.35 3.87 -10.91
N ASP A 236 2.13 5.05 -10.30
CA ASP A 236 2.75 6.31 -10.70
C ASP A 236 4.29 6.20 -10.76
N CYS A 237 4.91 5.59 -9.74
CA CYS A 237 6.35 5.37 -9.72
C CYS A 237 6.80 4.53 -10.92
N LEU A 238 6.17 3.38 -11.16
CA LEU A 238 6.52 2.50 -12.28
C LEU A 238 6.36 3.20 -13.63
N LEU A 239 5.27 3.96 -13.82
CA LEU A 239 5.03 4.71 -15.05
C LEU A 239 6.10 5.78 -15.28
N TRP A 240 6.47 6.57 -14.26
CA TRP A 240 7.52 7.59 -14.40
C TRP A 240 8.90 6.99 -14.68
N LEU A 241 9.21 5.81 -14.12
CA LEU A 241 10.46 5.10 -14.39
C LEU A 241 10.49 4.51 -15.82
N LEU A 242 9.34 4.08 -16.35
CA LEU A 242 9.22 3.59 -17.73
C LEU A 242 9.28 4.73 -18.75
N GLN A 243 8.69 5.89 -18.44
CA GLN A 243 8.68 7.07 -19.30
C GLN A 243 10.05 7.74 -19.42
N ASP A 244 10.94 7.57 -18.43
CA ASP A 244 12.30 8.12 -18.50
C ASP A 244 13.24 7.20 -19.31
N PRO A 245 13.78 7.67 -20.45
CA PRO A 245 14.65 6.85 -21.31
C PRO A 245 15.89 6.29 -20.60
N ASN A 246 16.37 6.97 -19.56
CA ASN A 246 17.56 6.56 -18.82
C ASN A 246 17.30 5.41 -17.85
N THR A 247 16.04 5.15 -17.49
CA THR A 247 15.65 4.14 -16.51
C THR A 247 14.78 3.04 -17.09
N CYS A 248 14.04 3.30 -18.16
CA CYS A 248 13.11 2.37 -18.81
C CYS A 248 13.72 0.97 -18.99
N HIS A 249 14.89 0.88 -19.64
CA HIS A 249 15.57 -0.39 -19.93
C HIS A 249 15.96 -1.19 -18.67
N LYS A 250 16.06 -0.57 -17.48
CA LYS A 250 16.38 -1.26 -16.23
C LYS A 250 15.16 -1.85 -15.55
N VAL A 251 13.98 -1.27 -15.79
CA VAL A 251 12.75 -1.58 -15.05
C VAL A 251 11.74 -2.34 -15.89
N ILE A 252 11.81 -2.22 -17.22
CA ILE A 252 10.76 -2.68 -18.14
C ILE A 252 10.41 -4.16 -17.99
N ASP A 253 11.39 -5.06 -17.95
CA ASP A 253 11.11 -6.49 -17.89
C ASP A 253 10.42 -6.90 -16.57
N LYS A 254 10.62 -6.15 -15.48
CA LYS A 254 9.95 -6.38 -14.18
C LYS A 254 8.60 -5.66 -14.09
N ALA A 255 8.52 -4.43 -14.57
CA ALA A 255 7.35 -3.56 -14.38
C ALA A 255 6.19 -3.95 -15.31
N VAL A 256 6.49 -4.38 -16.54
CA VAL A 256 5.47 -4.64 -17.56
C VAL A 256 4.47 -5.74 -17.14
N PRO A 257 4.89 -6.92 -16.64
CA PRO A 257 3.94 -7.95 -16.22
C PRO A 257 2.91 -7.42 -15.19
N ALA A 258 3.37 -6.74 -14.15
CA ALA A 258 2.50 -6.19 -13.11
C ALA A 258 1.55 -5.11 -13.64
N LEU A 259 2.01 -4.24 -14.55
CA LEU A 259 1.18 -3.17 -15.11
C LEU A 259 0.13 -3.69 -16.10
N ILE A 260 0.41 -4.77 -16.83
CA ILE A 260 -0.56 -5.37 -17.76
C ILE A 260 -1.80 -5.88 -17.01
N ASP A 261 -1.60 -6.51 -15.86
CA ASP A 261 -2.68 -7.00 -15.00
C ASP A 261 -3.64 -5.88 -14.55
N LEU A 262 -3.14 -4.63 -14.54
CA LEU A 262 -3.83 -3.42 -14.09
C LEU A 262 -4.39 -2.57 -15.24
N ALA A 263 -4.14 -2.95 -16.50
CA ALA A 263 -4.50 -2.15 -17.69
C ALA A 263 -6.03 -2.02 -17.93
N GLU A 264 -6.83 -2.80 -17.21
CA GLU A 264 -8.30 -2.79 -17.27
C GLU A 264 -8.95 -1.93 -16.18
N ILE A 265 -8.17 -1.34 -15.27
CA ILE A 265 -8.67 -0.41 -14.24
C ILE A 265 -9.27 0.83 -14.91
N LYS A 266 -10.55 1.10 -14.64
CA LYS A 266 -11.25 2.31 -15.10
C LYS A 266 -10.91 3.53 -14.25
N ALA A 267 -11.02 3.38 -12.93
CA ALA A 267 -10.73 4.42 -11.95
C ALA A 267 -10.22 3.80 -10.65
N LEU A 268 -9.27 4.49 -10.00
CA LEU A 268 -8.71 4.12 -8.70
C LEU A 268 -8.62 5.40 -7.85
N GLY A 269 -9.50 5.52 -6.85
CA GLY A 269 -9.70 6.79 -6.13
C GLY A 269 -10.11 7.92 -7.09
N ASP A 270 -9.42 9.06 -7.02
CA ASP A 270 -9.66 10.22 -7.88
C ASP A 270 -9.04 10.08 -9.29
N GLN A 271 -8.20 9.07 -9.53
CA GLN A 271 -7.55 8.87 -10.83
C GLN A 271 -8.50 8.20 -11.82
N LYS A 272 -8.97 8.97 -12.80
CA LYS A 272 -9.75 8.47 -13.95
C LYS A 272 -8.84 8.03 -15.08
N LYS A 273 -9.21 6.97 -15.81
CA LYS A 273 -8.50 6.45 -17.00
C LYS A 273 -7.07 5.95 -16.72
N LEU A 274 -6.85 5.38 -15.53
CA LEU A 274 -5.54 4.83 -15.15
C LEU A 274 -5.10 3.71 -16.10
N GLY A 275 -5.99 2.76 -16.42
CA GLY A 275 -5.69 1.66 -17.35
C GLY A 275 -5.29 2.13 -18.75
N ASP A 276 -5.90 3.21 -19.25
CA ASP A 276 -5.50 3.79 -20.56
C ASP A 276 -4.14 4.48 -20.49
N SER A 277 -3.83 5.14 -19.36
CA SER A 277 -2.52 5.74 -19.13
C SER A 277 -1.42 4.68 -19.10
N ILE A 278 -1.67 3.54 -18.44
CA ILE A 278 -0.77 2.37 -18.43
C ILE A 278 -0.53 1.89 -19.87
N VAL A 279 -1.59 1.64 -20.64
CA VAL A 279 -1.49 1.13 -22.02
C VAL A 279 -0.67 2.06 -22.91
N ASN A 280 -0.89 3.38 -22.81
CA ASN A 280 -0.16 4.37 -23.59
C ASN A 280 1.35 4.34 -23.27
N VAL A 281 1.72 4.31 -21.98
CA VAL A 281 3.13 4.25 -21.57
C VAL A 281 3.81 2.96 -22.05
N LEU A 282 3.13 1.81 -21.93
CA LEU A 282 3.64 0.53 -22.39
C LEU A 282 3.85 0.51 -23.92
N GLN A 283 2.93 1.12 -24.67
CA GLN A 283 3.05 1.25 -26.11
C GLN A 283 4.25 2.13 -26.50
N ASP A 284 4.43 3.28 -25.84
CA ASP A 284 5.54 4.20 -26.10
C ASP A 284 6.91 3.58 -25.78
N CYS A 285 6.97 2.70 -24.78
CA CYS A 285 8.20 1.96 -24.42
C CYS A 285 8.71 1.08 -25.58
N ILE A 286 7.81 0.48 -26.37
CA ILE A 286 8.21 -0.32 -27.54
C ILE A 286 8.61 0.57 -28.71
N GLN A 287 7.86 1.64 -28.97
CA GLN A 287 8.09 2.53 -30.11
C GLN A 287 9.42 3.29 -30.01
N SER A 288 9.79 3.72 -28.79
CA SER A 288 10.99 4.52 -28.54
C SER A 288 12.31 3.74 -28.61
N GLN A 289 12.29 2.40 -28.54
CA GLN A 289 13.50 1.56 -28.43
C GLN A 289 14.02 1.02 -29.78
N GLY A 290 13.47 1.47 -30.91
CA GLY A 290 13.84 1.00 -32.26
C GLY A 290 15.28 1.28 -32.73
N THR A 291 16.17 1.87 -31.91
CA THR A 291 17.53 2.25 -32.32
C THR A 291 18.64 2.08 -31.25
N GLY A 292 18.36 1.52 -30.07
CA GLY A 292 19.30 1.45 -28.93
C GLY A 292 19.82 0.04 -28.57
N ARG A 293 21.05 -0.03 -28.02
CA ARG A 293 21.84 -1.27 -27.75
C ARG A 293 21.40 -2.13 -26.55
N ASN A 294 20.32 -1.79 -25.84
CA ASN A 294 19.80 -2.56 -24.70
C ASN A 294 18.40 -3.10 -25.04
N SER A 295 18.30 -4.34 -25.52
CA SER A 295 17.03 -4.88 -26.03
C SER A 295 16.12 -5.35 -24.90
N VAL A 296 14.91 -4.77 -24.84
CA VAL A 296 13.75 -5.33 -24.12
C VAL A 296 13.60 -6.82 -24.44
N SER A 297 13.29 -7.64 -23.43
CA SER A 297 13.13 -9.07 -23.64
C SER A 297 12.02 -9.38 -24.65
N ASN A 298 12.18 -10.46 -25.43
CA ASN A 298 11.15 -10.86 -26.40
C ASN A 298 9.82 -11.17 -25.71
N HIS A 299 9.88 -11.79 -24.53
CA HIS A 299 8.71 -12.07 -23.71
C HIS A 299 7.93 -10.80 -23.35
N THR A 300 8.60 -9.73 -22.91
CA THR A 300 7.96 -8.45 -22.60
C THR A 300 7.30 -7.81 -23.84
N LYS A 301 7.92 -7.94 -25.01
CA LYS A 301 7.30 -7.46 -26.28
C LYS A 301 6.05 -8.24 -26.64
N GLU A 302 6.06 -9.56 -26.46
CA GLU A 302 4.91 -10.43 -26.67
C GLU A 302 3.75 -10.03 -25.75
N LEU A 303 4.02 -9.85 -24.44
CA LEU A 303 3.02 -9.45 -23.47
C LEU A 303 2.34 -8.10 -23.82
N ILE A 304 3.13 -7.08 -24.21
CA ILE A 304 2.56 -5.79 -24.63
C ILE A 304 1.78 -5.95 -25.94
N GLY A 305 2.27 -6.78 -26.87
CA GLY A 305 1.55 -7.11 -28.10
C GLY A 305 0.18 -7.73 -27.84
N GLU A 306 0.09 -8.68 -26.90
CA GLU A 306 -1.16 -9.30 -26.47
C GLU A 306 -2.13 -8.30 -25.84
N LEU A 307 -1.64 -7.38 -25.00
CA LEU A 307 -2.44 -6.30 -24.44
C LEU A 307 -3.03 -5.39 -25.54
N LEU A 308 -2.21 -4.97 -26.51
CA LEU A 308 -2.64 -4.11 -27.61
C LEU A 308 -3.66 -4.83 -28.51
N ASN A 309 -3.45 -6.12 -28.80
CA ASN A 309 -4.40 -6.96 -29.52
C ASN A 309 -5.73 -7.06 -28.77
N SER A 310 -5.69 -7.19 -27.44
CA SER A 310 -6.89 -7.21 -26.59
C SER A 310 -7.67 -5.89 -26.64
N LYS A 311 -6.97 -4.74 -26.64
CA LYS A 311 -7.59 -3.42 -26.83
C LYS A 311 -8.17 -3.24 -28.25
N GLN A 312 -7.52 -3.79 -29.29
CA GLN A 312 -8.07 -3.78 -30.64
C GLN A 312 -9.31 -4.68 -30.75
N ARG A 313 -9.29 -5.85 -30.12
CA ARG A 313 -10.44 -6.76 -30.03
C ARG A 313 -11.65 -6.08 -29.39
N MET A 314 -11.45 -5.36 -28.29
CA MET A 314 -12.50 -4.54 -27.66
C MET A 314 -13.15 -3.55 -28.64
N LYS A 315 -12.33 -2.86 -29.46
CA LYS A 315 -12.83 -1.90 -30.47
C LYS A 315 -13.60 -2.60 -31.59
N TRP A 316 -13.15 -3.77 -32.03
CA TRP A 316 -13.84 -4.55 -33.06
C TRP A 316 -15.16 -5.12 -32.56
N GLU A 317 -15.19 -5.66 -31.33
CA GLU A 317 -16.40 -6.18 -30.69
C GLU A 317 -17.45 -5.09 -30.44
N LYS A 318 -17.05 -3.81 -30.30
CA LYS A 318 -17.99 -2.68 -30.22
C LYS A 318 -18.84 -2.52 -31.48
N ASN A 319 -18.33 -2.93 -32.64
CA ASN A 319 -19.03 -2.81 -33.94
C ASN A 319 -19.64 -4.15 -34.41
N MET A 320 -19.58 -5.20 -33.59
CA MET A 320 -20.07 -6.53 -33.93
C MET A 320 -21.60 -6.62 -33.71
N PRO A 321 -22.35 -7.38 -34.54
CA PRO A 321 -23.77 -7.63 -34.30
C PRO A 321 -24.03 -8.22 -32.91
N LYS A 322 -25.15 -7.84 -32.28
CA LYS A 322 -25.51 -8.32 -30.95
C LYS A 322 -25.67 -9.84 -30.93
N GLU A 323 -26.22 -10.43 -31.99
CA GLU A 323 -26.40 -11.88 -32.11
C GLU A 323 -25.06 -12.63 -32.06
N ASP A 324 -24.04 -12.13 -32.75
CA ASP A 324 -22.72 -12.76 -32.75
C ASP A 324 -22.03 -12.66 -31.39
N LEU A 325 -22.24 -11.55 -30.67
CA LEU A 325 -21.75 -11.39 -29.30
C LEU A 325 -22.44 -12.39 -28.36
N HIS A 326 -23.74 -12.61 -28.51
CA HIS A 326 -24.48 -13.63 -27.75
C HIS A 326 -23.98 -15.05 -28.08
N ILE A 327 -23.69 -15.34 -29.36
CA ILE A 327 -23.11 -16.63 -29.76
C ILE A 327 -21.75 -16.85 -29.10
N LYS A 328 -20.87 -15.83 -29.11
CA LYS A 328 -19.58 -15.88 -28.40
C LYS A 328 -19.75 -16.10 -26.90
N GLN A 329 -20.67 -15.39 -26.27
CA GLN A 329 -20.95 -15.52 -24.84
C GLN A 329 -21.48 -16.93 -24.50
N ALA A 330 -22.39 -17.47 -25.32
CA ALA A 330 -22.88 -18.83 -25.17
C ALA A 330 -21.77 -19.88 -25.37
N ALA A 331 -20.91 -19.72 -26.38
CA ALA A 331 -19.76 -20.58 -26.60
C ALA A 331 -18.78 -20.54 -25.40
N ALA A 332 -18.46 -19.35 -24.89
CA ALA A 332 -17.64 -19.19 -23.70
C ALA A 332 -18.26 -19.86 -22.47
N LEU A 333 -19.59 -19.81 -22.32
CA LEU A 333 -20.31 -20.47 -21.23
C LEU A 333 -20.21 -21.99 -21.32
N VAL A 334 -20.35 -22.57 -22.51
CA VAL A 334 -20.18 -24.02 -22.72
C VAL A 334 -18.77 -24.47 -22.32
N VAL A 335 -17.75 -23.76 -22.80
CA VAL A 335 -16.34 -24.06 -22.46
C VAL A 335 -16.06 -23.85 -20.97
N LYS A 336 -16.69 -22.85 -20.32
CA LYS A 336 -16.63 -22.67 -18.86
C LYS A 336 -17.17 -23.91 -18.13
N LEU A 337 -18.30 -24.46 -18.56
CA LEU A 337 -18.91 -25.65 -17.95
C LEU A 337 -18.02 -26.89 -18.13
N GLU A 338 -17.36 -27.05 -19.28
CA GLU A 338 -16.33 -28.07 -19.47
C GLU A 338 -15.16 -27.90 -18.49
N GLY A 339 -14.69 -26.67 -18.31
CA GLY A 339 -13.67 -26.33 -17.31
C GLY A 339 -14.10 -26.70 -15.89
N ASN A 340 -15.34 -26.39 -15.51
CA ASN A 340 -15.90 -26.76 -14.22
C ASN A 340 -15.97 -28.29 -14.04
N SER A 341 -16.35 -29.04 -15.07
CA SER A 341 -16.37 -30.50 -15.04
C SER A 341 -14.97 -31.10 -14.86
N LEU A 342 -13.96 -30.56 -15.57
CA LEU A 342 -12.56 -30.95 -15.40
C LEU A 342 -12.03 -30.61 -14.01
N PHE A 343 -12.42 -29.45 -13.47
CA PHE A 343 -12.04 -29.04 -12.13
C PHE A 343 -12.60 -30.01 -11.07
N SER A 344 -13.90 -30.31 -11.15
CA SER A 344 -14.57 -31.23 -10.22
C SER A 344 -14.08 -32.67 -10.32
N SER A 345 -13.56 -33.08 -11.49
CA SER A 345 -12.93 -34.40 -11.67
C SER A 345 -11.45 -34.44 -11.27
N GLY A 346 -10.89 -33.34 -10.75
CA GLY A 346 -9.50 -33.23 -10.28
C GLY A 346 -8.47 -32.97 -11.39
N ASN A 347 -8.88 -32.82 -12.65
CA ASN A 347 -7.98 -32.46 -13.74
C ASN A 347 -7.76 -30.93 -13.78
N ILE A 348 -6.97 -30.43 -12.83
CA ILE A 348 -6.75 -29.00 -12.62
C ILE A 348 -6.06 -28.33 -13.82
N SER A 349 -5.07 -28.99 -14.42
CA SER A 349 -4.40 -28.45 -15.61
C SER A 349 -5.33 -28.37 -16.81
N GLY A 350 -6.21 -29.37 -16.99
CA GLY A 350 -7.23 -29.35 -18.04
C GLY A 350 -8.26 -28.23 -17.81
N ALA A 351 -8.70 -28.04 -16.56
CA ALA A 351 -9.59 -26.95 -16.19
C ALA A 351 -8.98 -25.56 -16.49
N ALA A 352 -7.71 -25.33 -16.12
CA ALA A 352 -7.00 -24.08 -16.41
C ALA A 352 -6.93 -23.79 -17.92
N SER A 353 -6.67 -24.83 -18.73
CA SER A 353 -6.66 -24.72 -20.19
C SER A 353 -8.04 -24.35 -20.73
N LYS A 354 -9.11 -24.95 -20.21
CA LYS A 354 -10.49 -24.66 -20.62
C LYS A 354 -10.95 -23.27 -20.19
N TYR A 355 -10.59 -22.80 -19.00
CA TYR A 355 -10.87 -21.42 -18.62
C TYR A 355 -10.13 -20.40 -19.50
N SER A 356 -8.90 -20.72 -19.93
CA SER A 356 -8.16 -19.88 -20.88
C SER A 356 -8.83 -19.84 -22.26
N GLU A 357 -9.32 -20.99 -22.76
CA GLU A 357 -10.13 -21.07 -23.97
C GLU A 357 -11.41 -20.24 -23.83
N ALA A 358 -12.14 -20.38 -22.71
CA ALA A 358 -13.34 -19.60 -22.43
C ALA A 358 -13.07 -18.09 -22.39
N LEU A 359 -11.96 -17.64 -21.78
CA LEU A 359 -11.55 -16.21 -21.76
C LEU A 359 -11.25 -15.70 -23.17
N SER A 360 -10.72 -16.56 -24.04
CA SER A 360 -10.42 -16.23 -25.43
C SER A 360 -11.69 -16.09 -26.28
N LEU A 361 -12.81 -16.71 -25.89
CA LEU A 361 -14.10 -16.62 -26.59
C LEU A 361 -15.00 -15.54 -25.99
N CYS A 362 -14.90 -15.35 -24.67
CA CYS A 362 -15.74 -14.43 -23.91
C CYS A 362 -15.58 -12.98 -24.41
N PRO A 363 -16.68 -12.31 -24.79
CA PRO A 363 -16.62 -10.91 -25.20
C PRO A 363 -15.94 -10.04 -24.14
N MET A 364 -15.13 -9.07 -24.57
CA MET A 364 -14.36 -8.24 -23.63
C MET A 364 -15.25 -7.34 -22.75
N ARG A 365 -16.50 -7.07 -23.19
CA ARG A 365 -17.51 -6.32 -22.43
C ARG A 365 -18.26 -7.16 -21.38
N SER A 366 -18.22 -8.49 -21.48
CA SER A 366 -18.85 -9.43 -20.54
C SER A 366 -18.04 -9.54 -19.24
N LYS A 367 -17.95 -8.42 -18.51
CA LYS A 367 -17.07 -8.27 -17.35
C LYS A 367 -17.38 -9.28 -16.25
N LYS A 368 -18.65 -9.50 -15.94
CA LYS A 368 -19.08 -10.43 -14.88
C LYS A 368 -18.55 -11.83 -15.16
N GLU A 369 -18.72 -12.32 -16.39
CA GLU A 369 -18.25 -13.63 -16.81
C GLU A 369 -16.73 -13.73 -16.81
N ARG A 370 -16.03 -12.68 -17.28
CA ARG A 370 -14.56 -12.64 -17.25
C ARG A 370 -14.02 -12.67 -15.82
N VAL A 371 -14.63 -11.94 -14.88
CA VAL A 371 -14.26 -11.98 -13.45
C VAL A 371 -14.31 -13.41 -12.93
N VAL A 372 -15.40 -14.14 -13.19
CA VAL A 372 -15.55 -15.55 -12.76
C VAL A 372 -14.49 -16.44 -13.40
N LEU A 373 -14.25 -16.30 -14.71
CA LEU A 373 -13.27 -17.11 -15.43
C LEU A 373 -11.84 -16.90 -14.92
N TYR A 374 -11.42 -15.63 -14.77
CA TYR A 374 -10.13 -15.30 -14.18
C TYR A 374 -10.00 -15.85 -12.76
N SER A 375 -11.03 -15.64 -11.93
CA SER A 375 -11.00 -16.13 -10.55
C SER A 375 -10.88 -17.66 -10.49
N ASN A 376 -11.62 -18.40 -11.33
CA ASN A 376 -11.55 -19.86 -11.37
C ASN A 376 -10.22 -20.37 -11.91
N ARG A 377 -9.63 -19.68 -12.88
CA ARG A 377 -8.29 -19.99 -13.37
C ARG A 377 -7.22 -19.70 -12.32
N ALA A 378 -7.35 -18.63 -11.54
CA ALA A 378 -6.50 -18.36 -10.37
C ALA A 378 -6.55 -19.51 -9.35
N GLN A 379 -7.73 -20.09 -9.09
CA GLN A 379 -7.85 -21.27 -8.24
C GLN A 379 -7.05 -22.46 -8.79
N CYS A 380 -7.11 -22.68 -10.10
CA CYS A 380 -6.32 -23.74 -10.73
C CYS A 380 -4.82 -23.49 -10.55
N HIS A 381 -4.37 -22.25 -10.74
CA HIS A 381 -2.96 -21.89 -10.54
C HIS A 381 -2.49 -22.08 -9.09
N LEU A 382 -3.32 -21.78 -8.09
CA LEU A 382 -3.01 -22.09 -6.68
C LEU A 382 -2.81 -23.59 -6.45
N LEU A 383 -3.75 -24.42 -6.93
CA LEU A 383 -3.67 -25.87 -6.79
C LEU A 383 -2.48 -26.47 -7.55
N LEU A 384 -2.04 -25.82 -8.63
CA LEU A 384 -0.84 -26.18 -9.41
C LEU A 384 0.46 -25.61 -8.84
N GLN A 385 0.42 -24.95 -7.67
CA GLN A 385 1.59 -24.32 -7.03
C GLN A 385 2.24 -23.23 -7.89
N GLN A 386 1.43 -22.44 -8.59
CA GLN A 386 1.84 -21.34 -9.47
C GLN A 386 1.35 -19.98 -8.92
N PRO A 387 1.91 -19.49 -7.82
CA PRO A 387 1.38 -18.31 -7.12
C PRO A 387 1.42 -17.03 -7.96
N SER A 388 2.46 -16.80 -8.77
CA SER A 388 2.54 -15.60 -9.63
C SER A 388 1.43 -15.54 -10.67
N ALA A 389 1.07 -16.67 -11.28
CA ALA A 389 -0.04 -16.75 -12.22
C ALA A 389 -1.40 -16.56 -11.52
N ALA A 390 -1.54 -17.10 -10.30
CA ALA A 390 -2.73 -16.88 -9.49
C ALA A 390 -2.91 -15.40 -9.10
N ILE A 391 -1.82 -14.69 -8.78
CA ILE A 391 -1.85 -13.24 -8.50
C ILE A 391 -2.29 -12.44 -9.72
N SER A 392 -1.73 -12.74 -10.89
CA SER A 392 -2.09 -12.07 -12.15
C SER A 392 -3.59 -12.24 -12.47
N ASP A 393 -4.09 -13.48 -12.45
CA ASP A 393 -5.51 -13.76 -12.72
C ASP A 393 -6.44 -13.14 -11.67
N ALA A 394 -6.09 -13.24 -10.38
CA ALA A 394 -6.90 -12.64 -9.34
C ALA A 394 -6.92 -11.11 -9.44
N THR A 395 -5.80 -10.49 -9.83
CA THR A 395 -5.70 -9.04 -10.05
C THR A 395 -6.54 -8.61 -11.24
N HIS A 396 -6.52 -9.33 -12.37
CA HIS A 396 -7.44 -9.09 -13.49
C HIS A 396 -8.91 -9.13 -13.06
N ALA A 397 -9.30 -10.17 -12.31
CA ALA A 397 -10.66 -10.29 -11.79
C ALA A 397 -11.04 -9.10 -10.89
N LEU A 398 -10.13 -8.63 -10.03
CA LEU A 398 -10.37 -7.51 -9.13
C LEU A 398 -10.44 -6.15 -9.85
N CYS A 399 -9.66 -5.99 -10.93
CA CYS A 399 -9.70 -4.81 -11.79
C CYS A 399 -10.99 -4.72 -12.63
N LEU A 400 -11.54 -5.88 -13.03
CA LEU A 400 -12.76 -5.95 -13.84
C LEU A 400 -14.03 -5.84 -13.00
N HIS A 401 -14.00 -6.27 -11.74
CA HIS A 401 -15.13 -6.25 -10.83
C HIS A 401 -15.63 -4.81 -10.58
N ASN A 402 -16.94 -4.68 -10.36
CA ASN A 402 -17.57 -3.42 -9.99
C ASN A 402 -18.46 -3.66 -8.78
N PRO A 403 -18.20 -3.03 -7.62
CA PRO A 403 -17.10 -2.09 -7.32
C PRO A 403 -15.68 -2.69 -7.38
N LEU A 404 -14.66 -1.88 -7.73
CA LEU A 404 -13.26 -2.31 -7.87
C LEU A 404 -12.74 -2.98 -6.58
N ASN A 405 -11.87 -4.00 -6.69
CA ASN A 405 -11.20 -4.66 -5.57
C ASN A 405 -12.15 -5.30 -4.52
N ARG A 406 -13.38 -5.66 -4.90
CA ARG A 406 -14.39 -6.21 -3.97
C ARG A 406 -14.88 -7.63 -4.29
N HIS A 407 -14.19 -8.35 -5.17
CA HIS A 407 -14.56 -9.74 -5.46
C HIS A 407 -13.95 -10.71 -4.43
N ALA A 408 -14.74 -11.13 -3.45
CA ALA A 408 -14.30 -11.94 -2.29
C ALA A 408 -13.46 -13.17 -2.66
N LYS A 409 -13.91 -14.00 -3.62
CA LYS A 409 -13.18 -15.21 -4.04
C LYS A 409 -11.80 -14.86 -4.61
N SER A 410 -11.68 -13.76 -5.37
CA SER A 410 -10.38 -13.33 -5.92
C SER A 410 -9.46 -12.74 -4.84
N LEU A 411 -10.01 -11.98 -3.88
CA LEU A 411 -9.23 -11.49 -2.73
C LEU A 411 -8.63 -12.66 -1.95
N TRP A 412 -9.46 -13.67 -1.63
CA TRP A 412 -9.00 -14.85 -0.90
C TRP A 412 -7.91 -15.61 -1.67
N ARG A 413 -8.14 -15.87 -2.96
CA ARG A 413 -7.17 -16.57 -3.83
C ARG A 413 -5.84 -15.81 -3.93
N ARG A 414 -5.88 -14.47 -4.00
CA ARG A 414 -4.67 -13.65 -4.07
C ARG A 414 -3.95 -13.57 -2.73
N ALA A 415 -4.68 -13.49 -1.61
CA ALA A 415 -4.09 -13.57 -0.27
C ALA A 415 -3.31 -14.88 -0.05
N GLN A 416 -3.88 -15.99 -0.51
CA GLN A 416 -3.24 -17.31 -0.50
C GLN A 416 -1.98 -17.36 -1.36
N ALA A 417 -2.03 -16.81 -2.58
CA ALA A 417 -0.86 -16.74 -3.45
C ALA A 417 0.25 -15.86 -2.86
N TYR A 418 -0.10 -14.74 -2.20
CA TYR A 418 0.87 -13.90 -1.50
C TYR A 418 1.51 -14.62 -0.30
N ASP A 419 0.75 -15.42 0.45
CA ASP A 419 1.31 -16.25 1.53
C ASP A 419 2.37 -17.23 1.00
N MET A 420 2.09 -17.89 -0.12
CA MET A 420 3.04 -18.81 -0.77
C MET A 420 4.35 -18.11 -1.20
N LEU A 421 4.29 -16.81 -1.50
CA LEU A 421 5.47 -16.00 -1.86
C LEU A 421 6.15 -15.35 -0.64
N GLY A 422 5.61 -15.53 0.58
CA GLY A 422 6.11 -14.86 1.78
C GLY A 422 5.81 -13.35 1.83
N LEU A 423 4.89 -12.87 0.98
CA LEU A 423 4.45 -11.48 0.90
C LEU A 423 3.37 -11.23 1.96
N ALA A 424 3.80 -11.24 3.23
CA ALA A 424 2.91 -11.25 4.38
C ALA A 424 2.00 -10.01 4.46
N LYS A 425 2.49 -8.85 4.00
CA LYS A 425 1.74 -7.59 4.10
C LYS A 425 0.59 -7.60 3.11
N GLU A 426 0.89 -7.93 1.87
CA GLU A 426 -0.04 -8.02 0.75
C GLU A 426 -1.10 -9.11 1.03
N SER A 427 -0.66 -10.25 1.57
CA SER A 427 -1.55 -11.33 2.03
C SER A 427 -2.51 -10.88 3.13
N LEU A 428 -2.01 -10.15 4.14
CA LEU A 428 -2.82 -9.63 5.24
C LEU A 428 -3.89 -8.64 4.76
N LEU A 429 -3.52 -7.71 3.86
CA LEU A 429 -4.45 -6.72 3.32
C LEU A 429 -5.59 -7.37 2.55
N ASP A 430 -5.27 -8.32 1.65
CA ASP A 430 -6.30 -9.04 0.88
C ASP A 430 -7.20 -9.89 1.80
N ALA A 431 -6.63 -10.52 2.84
CA ALA A 431 -7.40 -11.31 3.81
C ALA A 431 -8.35 -10.44 4.64
N ILE A 432 -7.92 -9.24 5.07
CA ILE A 432 -8.78 -8.29 5.81
C ILE A 432 -9.93 -7.81 4.92
N LEU A 433 -9.64 -7.45 3.66
CA LEU A 433 -10.69 -7.04 2.72
C LEU A 433 -11.66 -8.18 2.40
N PHE A 434 -11.16 -9.41 2.25
CA PHE A 434 -12.02 -10.59 2.10
C PHE A 434 -13.02 -10.72 3.26
N ILE A 435 -12.55 -10.59 4.51
CA ILE A 435 -13.40 -10.65 5.71
C ILE A 435 -14.46 -9.53 5.68
N ASN A 436 -14.05 -8.32 5.30
CA ASN A 436 -14.95 -7.17 5.18
C ASN A 436 -16.05 -7.43 4.14
N GLU A 437 -15.71 -7.98 2.98
CA GLU A 437 -16.69 -8.32 1.93
C GLU A 437 -17.62 -9.46 2.36
N CYS A 438 -17.11 -10.52 3.00
CA CYS A 438 -17.96 -11.59 3.57
C CYS A 438 -18.93 -11.08 4.64
N SER A 439 -18.56 -10.03 5.37
CA SER A 439 -19.42 -9.40 6.38
C SER A 439 -20.50 -8.49 5.77
N GLN A 440 -20.30 -7.99 4.55
CA GLN A 440 -21.21 -7.09 3.85
C GLN A 440 -22.06 -7.78 2.78
N SER A 441 -21.74 -9.02 2.41
CA SER A 441 -22.48 -9.79 1.41
C SER A 441 -23.90 -10.09 1.86
N ASN A 442 -24.82 -10.24 0.90
CA ASN A 442 -26.18 -10.78 1.08
C ASN A 442 -26.32 -12.21 0.54
N ASP A 443 -25.28 -12.74 -0.10
CA ASP A 443 -25.25 -14.09 -0.66
C ASP A 443 -25.25 -15.13 0.48
N PRO A 444 -26.25 -16.02 0.61
CA PRO A 444 -26.33 -17.00 1.70
C PRO A 444 -25.14 -17.98 1.80
N ASP A 445 -24.33 -18.10 0.74
CA ASP A 445 -23.14 -18.97 0.66
C ASP A 445 -21.84 -18.23 1.06
N LEU A 446 -21.82 -16.90 0.95
CA LEU A 446 -20.71 -16.04 1.41
C LEU A 446 -21.01 -15.29 2.72
N CYS A 447 -22.30 -15.13 3.05
CA CYS A 447 -22.80 -14.51 4.26
C CYS A 447 -22.38 -15.33 5.47
N LEU A 448 -21.61 -14.71 6.35
CA LEU A 448 -21.34 -15.25 7.67
C LEU A 448 -22.65 -15.22 8.45
N ARG A 449 -23.43 -16.31 8.42
CA ARG A 449 -24.78 -16.43 9.02
C ARG A 449 -24.87 -16.04 10.51
N HIS A 450 -23.74 -15.73 11.16
CA HIS A 450 -23.62 -15.31 12.56
C HIS A 450 -22.51 -14.26 12.82
N ASN A 451 -22.08 -13.44 11.85
CA ASN A 451 -20.92 -12.51 11.99
C ASN A 451 -19.61 -13.21 12.43
N LYS A 452 -19.47 -14.52 12.19
CA LYS A 452 -18.28 -15.29 12.54
C LYS A 452 -17.37 -15.39 11.33
N VAL A 453 -16.19 -14.81 11.42
CA VAL A 453 -15.10 -14.97 10.43
C VAL A 453 -14.82 -16.47 10.24
N PRO A 454 -14.65 -16.97 9.01
CA PRO A 454 -14.29 -18.37 8.80
C PRO A 454 -12.95 -18.70 9.47
N ASP A 455 -12.87 -19.86 10.13
CA ASP A 455 -11.68 -20.28 10.90
C ASP A 455 -10.39 -20.27 10.07
N TYR A 456 -10.48 -20.66 8.79
CA TYR A 456 -9.34 -20.61 7.86
C TYR A 456 -8.85 -19.17 7.62
N ALA A 457 -9.76 -18.20 7.53
CA ALA A 457 -9.43 -16.80 7.30
C ALA A 457 -8.83 -16.17 8.55
N GLU A 458 -9.36 -16.51 9.73
CA GLU A 458 -8.79 -16.10 11.01
C GLU A 458 -7.36 -16.65 11.20
N ARG A 459 -7.13 -17.93 10.86
CA ARG A 459 -5.80 -18.54 10.91
C ARG A 459 -4.81 -17.82 10.00
N LEU A 460 -5.20 -17.54 8.75
CA LEU A 460 -4.35 -16.81 7.81
C LEU A 460 -4.03 -15.40 8.33
N VAL A 461 -5.04 -14.65 8.77
CA VAL A 461 -4.84 -13.30 9.33
C VAL A 461 -3.89 -13.33 10.51
N LYS A 462 -4.06 -14.26 11.47
CA LYS A 462 -3.15 -14.39 12.63
C LYS A 462 -1.72 -14.71 12.18
N LYS A 463 -1.53 -15.62 11.22
CA LYS A 463 -0.22 -15.94 10.64
C LYS A 463 0.42 -14.70 10.04
N GLN A 464 -0.30 -13.98 9.18
CA GLN A 464 0.23 -12.81 8.49
C GLN A 464 0.45 -11.61 9.42
N MET A 465 -0.40 -11.41 10.42
CA MET A 465 -0.19 -10.37 11.44
C MET A 465 1.12 -10.59 12.21
N ARG A 466 1.47 -11.83 12.55
CA ARG A 466 2.75 -12.16 13.19
C ARG A 466 3.92 -11.92 12.23
N ALA A 467 3.78 -12.32 10.97
CA ALA A 467 4.83 -12.16 9.95
C ALA A 467 5.05 -10.69 9.54
N ALA A 468 3.99 -9.89 9.53
CA ALA A 468 4.00 -8.46 9.22
C ALA A 468 4.13 -7.57 10.47
N TRP A 469 4.35 -8.16 11.65
CA TRP A 469 4.41 -7.42 12.91
C TRP A 469 5.49 -6.34 12.89
N LEU A 470 5.13 -5.14 13.35
CA LEU A 470 5.94 -3.93 13.24
C LEU A 470 7.33 -4.09 13.90
N PHE A 471 7.41 -4.79 15.02
CA PHE A 471 8.67 -5.02 15.74
C PHE A 471 9.36 -6.34 15.39
N ARG A 472 8.92 -7.06 14.35
CA ARG A 472 9.47 -8.38 14.00
C ARG A 472 11.00 -8.35 13.85
N GLU A 473 11.53 -7.42 13.06
CA GLU A 473 12.98 -7.30 12.87
C GLU A 473 13.73 -6.98 14.18
N ALA A 474 13.16 -6.11 15.01
CA ALA A 474 13.74 -5.74 16.29
C ALA A 474 13.72 -6.92 17.29
N GLY A 475 12.64 -7.70 17.32
CA GLY A 475 12.54 -8.91 18.14
C GLY A 475 13.49 -10.02 17.70
N ILE A 476 13.69 -10.22 16.39
CA ILE A 476 14.70 -11.16 15.87
C ILE A 476 16.11 -10.72 16.30
N LYS A 477 16.39 -9.42 16.25
CA LYS A 477 17.73 -8.87 16.54
C LYS A 477 18.05 -8.84 18.03
N HIS A 478 17.09 -8.47 18.87
CA HIS A 478 17.31 -8.20 20.30
C HIS A 478 16.77 -9.29 21.23
N GLY A 479 16.04 -10.27 20.71
CA GLY A 479 15.36 -11.31 21.50
C GLY A 479 13.92 -10.94 21.84
N GLY A 480 13.21 -11.87 22.48
CA GLY A 480 11.80 -11.72 22.85
C GLY A 480 11.54 -10.72 24.00
N VAL A 481 10.27 -10.57 24.35
CA VAL A 481 9.83 -9.73 25.48
C VAL A 481 10.21 -10.41 26.80
N HIS A 482 10.81 -9.66 27.72
CA HIS A 482 11.23 -10.16 29.03
C HIS A 482 10.25 -9.77 30.14
N TYR A 483 9.87 -10.78 30.94
CA TYR A 483 9.18 -10.66 32.23
C TYR A 483 10.07 -11.27 33.32
N GLU A 484 10.16 -10.69 34.52
CA GLU A 484 10.74 -11.40 35.66
C GLU A 484 9.92 -12.67 35.99
N GLY A 485 10.54 -13.85 35.79
CA GLY A 485 9.98 -15.15 36.16
C GLY A 485 9.95 -16.20 35.06
N ASP A 486 10.25 -15.85 33.80
CA ASP A 486 10.14 -16.81 32.70
C ASP A 486 11.49 -17.46 32.36
N ALA A 487 11.67 -18.69 32.87
CA ALA A 487 12.71 -19.60 32.43
C ALA A 487 12.29 -20.22 31.10
N GLY A 488 12.52 -19.47 30.01
CA GLY A 488 12.61 -19.95 28.64
C GLY A 488 11.49 -20.87 28.17
N ASP A 489 10.42 -20.28 27.62
CA ASP A 489 9.63 -20.97 26.59
C ASP A 489 10.04 -20.48 25.20
N VAL A 490 10.77 -21.38 24.53
CA VAL A 490 11.04 -21.33 23.09
C VAL A 490 9.69 -21.36 22.37
N TYR A 491 9.44 -20.34 21.55
CA TYR A 491 8.30 -20.26 20.65
C TYR A 491 7.96 -21.64 20.04
N GLY A 492 6.77 -22.14 20.38
CA GLY A 492 6.22 -23.36 19.82
C GLY A 492 6.19 -23.27 18.30
N GLN A 493 6.87 -24.22 17.67
CA GLN A 493 6.80 -24.47 16.24
C GLN A 493 5.46 -25.16 15.99
N ASP A 494 4.41 -24.37 15.73
CA ASP A 494 3.15 -24.91 15.23
C ASP A 494 3.41 -25.59 13.89
N SER A 495 2.98 -26.85 13.77
CA SER A 495 3.13 -27.67 12.58
C SER A 495 2.50 -26.98 11.38
N ASP A 496 3.27 -26.95 10.29
CA ASP A 496 2.84 -26.50 8.98
C ASP A 496 1.92 -27.57 8.36
N ASP A 497 0.71 -27.69 8.89
CA ASP A 497 -0.34 -28.52 8.29
C ASP A 497 -1.05 -27.67 7.23
N SER A 498 -0.40 -27.63 6.06
CA SER A 498 -0.87 -27.04 4.81
C SER A 498 -2.09 -27.81 4.26
N GLU A 499 -3.23 -27.76 4.95
CA GLU A 499 -4.52 -28.21 4.40
C GLU A 499 -5.23 -27.01 3.76
N TRP A 500 -5.11 -26.90 2.44
CA TRP A 500 -5.82 -25.92 1.62
C TRP A 500 -7.32 -26.24 1.65
N GLU A 501 -8.07 -25.69 2.62
CA GLU A 501 -9.53 -25.72 2.55
C GLU A 501 -10.01 -24.82 1.40
N THR A 502 -10.46 -25.47 0.33
CA THR A 502 -11.05 -24.81 -0.83
C THR A 502 -12.47 -24.36 -0.49
N ALA A 503 -12.74 -23.05 -0.56
CA ALA A 503 -14.10 -22.54 -0.76
C ALA A 503 -14.55 -22.86 -2.20
N SER A 504 -14.71 -24.15 -2.50
CA SER A 504 -15.16 -24.68 -3.77
C SER A 504 -16.63 -25.06 -3.65
N GLU A 505 -17.50 -24.08 -3.79
CA GLU A 505 -18.87 -24.35 -4.24
C GLU A 505 -18.92 -24.08 -5.74
N SER A 506 -19.07 -25.18 -6.49
CA SER A 506 -19.34 -25.17 -7.91
C SER A 506 -20.67 -24.46 -8.13
N ASP A 507 -20.59 -23.32 -8.82
CA ASP A 507 -21.73 -22.51 -9.21
C ASP A 507 -22.62 -23.31 -10.19
N MET A 508 -23.57 -24.04 -9.61
CA MET A 508 -24.63 -24.80 -10.27
C MET A 508 -25.96 -24.29 -9.69
N GLY A 509 -26.36 -23.06 -10.03
CA GLY A 509 -27.54 -22.44 -9.44
C GLY A 509 -28.14 -21.25 -10.19
N ASN A 510 -28.77 -21.53 -11.34
CA ASN A 510 -29.90 -20.77 -11.92
C ASN A 510 -29.76 -19.27 -12.23
N ASP A 511 -28.84 -18.89 -13.12
CA ASP A 511 -28.96 -17.63 -13.88
C ASP A 511 -29.62 -17.90 -15.23
N GLY A 512 -30.95 -17.97 -15.19
CA GLY A 512 -31.78 -18.30 -16.33
C GLY A 512 -33.11 -17.57 -16.29
N ARG A 513 -33.10 -16.28 -15.97
CA ARG A 513 -34.11 -15.23 -16.30
C ARG A 513 -33.98 -14.13 -15.25
N ASP A 514 -33.30 -13.05 -15.61
CA ASP A 514 -33.70 -11.72 -15.18
C ASP A 514 -33.42 -10.75 -16.33
N GLU A 515 -34.34 -9.81 -16.48
CA GLU A 515 -34.62 -9.03 -17.66
C GLU A 515 -33.43 -8.17 -18.11
N MET A 516 -33.28 -8.04 -19.44
CA MET A 516 -32.38 -7.06 -20.05
C MET A 516 -32.82 -5.64 -19.65
N GLY A 517 -32.13 -5.06 -18.68
CA GLY A 517 -32.12 -3.62 -18.43
C GLY A 517 -30.89 -3.00 -19.10
N ASP A 518 -31.12 -2.17 -20.11
CA ASP A 518 -30.13 -1.30 -20.72
C ASP A 518 -29.65 -0.25 -19.69
N ASP A 519 -28.38 -0.32 -19.29
CA ASP A 519 -27.65 0.79 -18.66
C ASP A 519 -26.59 1.31 -19.65
N ASP A 520 -27.07 2.03 -20.67
CA ASP A 520 -26.24 2.96 -21.46
C ASP A 520 -26.25 4.32 -20.74
N ASP A 521 -25.24 4.59 -19.91
CA ASP A 521 -24.95 5.95 -19.43
C ASP A 521 -23.80 6.55 -20.25
N ASP A 522 -24.15 7.00 -21.46
CA ASP A 522 -23.39 7.96 -22.26
C ASP A 522 -24.31 9.18 -22.47
N SER A 523 -24.27 10.13 -21.53
CA SER A 523 -24.81 11.48 -21.77
C SER A 523 -23.78 12.55 -21.42
N GLU A 524 -22.98 12.90 -22.45
CA GLU A 524 -22.20 14.12 -22.53
C GLU A 524 -23.14 15.34 -22.49
N TRP A 525 -23.04 16.15 -21.44
CA TRP A 525 -23.69 17.46 -21.37
C TRP A 525 -22.92 18.45 -22.24
N LYS A 526 -23.45 18.73 -23.44
CA LYS A 526 -23.28 20.03 -24.10
C LYS A 526 -24.46 20.90 -23.67
N ASN A 527 -24.17 22.10 -23.18
CA ASN A 527 -24.93 23.31 -23.48
C ASN A 527 -24.11 24.53 -23.04
N GLU A 528 -23.47 25.17 -24.01
CA GLU A 528 -23.14 26.59 -23.94
C GLU A 528 -24.30 27.40 -24.53
N ASP A 529 -24.70 28.38 -23.74
CA ASP A 529 -24.95 29.77 -24.10
C ASP A 529 -26.33 30.35 -24.44
N GLU A 530 -26.49 31.53 -23.83
CA GLU A 530 -27.30 32.71 -24.16
C GLU A 530 -28.83 32.68 -23.97
N SER A 531 -29.33 33.37 -22.93
CA SER A 531 -29.66 34.81 -23.04
C SER A 531 -30.52 35.34 -21.88
N LYS A 532 -30.00 36.42 -21.29
CA LYS A 532 -30.65 37.69 -20.89
C LYS A 532 -31.78 37.73 -19.84
N ASP A 533 -31.43 38.46 -18.78
CA ASP A 533 -32.12 39.63 -18.22
C ASP A 533 -33.64 39.60 -18.07
N LYS A 534 -34.10 39.67 -16.81
CA LYS A 534 -34.80 40.87 -16.33
C LYS A 534 -34.92 40.96 -14.81
N CYS A 535 -34.51 42.14 -14.35
CA CYS A 535 -34.78 42.79 -13.08
C CYS A 535 -36.29 42.94 -12.82
N ASP A 536 -36.77 42.69 -11.60
CA ASP A 536 -37.17 43.72 -10.61
C ASP A 536 -38.07 43.18 -9.47
N LYS A 537 -37.55 43.33 -8.25
CA LYS A 537 -38.16 43.82 -6.99
C LYS A 537 -39.56 43.38 -6.54
N ALA A 538 -39.59 42.81 -5.33
CA ALA A 538 -40.10 43.49 -4.13
C ALA A 538 -39.24 43.10 -2.91
#